data_AF-A0A7C2XYP1-F1
#
_entry.id   AF-A0A7C2XYP1-F1
#
_cell.length_a   1.000
_cell.length_b   1.000
_cell.length_c   1.000
_cell.angle_alpha   90.00
_cell.angle_beta   90.00
_cell.angle_gamma   90.00
#
_symmetry.space_group_name_H-M   'P 1'
#
loop_
_entity.id
_entity.type
_entity.pdbx_description
1 polymer ?
#
loop_
_entity_poly.entity_id
_entity_poly.type
_entity_poly.pdbx_seq_one_letter_code
_entity_poly.pdbx_strand_id
1 'polypeptide(L)'
;AGGTPDSDGDRIPDNLDSCPNQPETYNGILDLDGCPDDYISSIDSDQDGLPDAIDACPAEPETYNKYQDDDGCPDTVTSTASSYQFPDADGDGIDDRWDQCLDQAENYNNYLDWDGCPDITPPDSSGNVLPDADEDGIPDEDDACPTAPETWNKFDDKDGCPDQIPGQAREIHDLDQDGVIDEYDMCPNDAEDFDGVDDADGCPDN
;
A
#
# COMPACT_ATOMS: atom_id res chain seq x y z
N ALA A 1 40.78 7.32 -23.00
CA ALA A 1 39.51 8.06 -23.03
C ALA A 1 39.85 9.47 -23.51
N GLY A 2 39.33 9.88 -24.66
CA GLY A 2 39.46 11.27 -25.09
C GLY A 2 38.47 12.09 -24.28
N GLY A 3 38.96 13.10 -23.56
CA GLY A 3 38.08 14.13 -23.00
C GLY A 3 37.40 14.89 -24.14
N THR A 4 36.25 15.49 -23.85
CA THR A 4 35.66 16.49 -24.75
C THR A 4 36.66 17.62 -24.98
N PRO A 5 36.81 18.13 -26.22
CA PRO A 5 37.64 19.30 -26.49
C PRO A 5 37.20 20.50 -25.64
N ASP A 6 38.19 21.24 -25.15
CA ASP A 6 38.08 22.46 -24.34
C ASP A 6 39.30 23.31 -24.77
N SER A 7 39.03 24.29 -25.63
CA SER A 7 40.03 24.98 -26.45
C SER A 7 40.71 26.15 -25.72
N ASP A 8 40.04 26.79 -24.77
CA ASP A 8 40.59 27.87 -23.93
C ASP A 8 40.85 27.46 -22.48
N GLY A 9 40.41 26.27 -22.06
CA GLY A 9 40.76 25.65 -20.79
C GLY A 9 39.95 26.16 -19.61
N ASP A 10 38.75 26.70 -19.85
CA ASP A 10 37.88 27.22 -18.81
C ASP A 10 37.03 26.13 -18.12
N ARG A 11 37.07 24.88 -18.62
CA ARG A 11 36.34 23.68 -18.15
C ARG A 11 34.92 23.54 -18.69
N ILE A 12 34.53 24.35 -19.66
CA ILE A 12 33.30 24.18 -20.44
C ILE A 12 33.69 23.55 -21.79
N PRO A 13 33.12 22.40 -22.16
CA PRO A 13 33.45 21.76 -23.44
C PRO A 13 33.10 22.66 -24.64
N ASP A 14 33.91 22.67 -25.71
CA ASP A 14 33.71 23.48 -26.93
C ASP A 14 32.30 23.36 -27.56
N ASN A 15 31.58 22.26 -27.28
CA ASN A 15 30.24 22.00 -27.80
C ASN A 15 29.11 22.55 -26.91
N LEU A 16 29.42 23.03 -25.71
CA LEU A 16 28.53 23.70 -24.76
C LEU A 16 28.96 25.16 -24.51
N ASP A 17 30.17 25.52 -24.95
CA ASP A 17 30.77 26.83 -24.84
C ASP A 17 30.30 27.77 -25.98
N SER A 18 29.74 28.92 -25.61
CA SER A 18 29.30 29.96 -26.55
C SER A 18 30.46 30.80 -27.10
N CYS A 19 31.59 30.82 -26.39
CA CYS A 19 32.84 31.45 -26.79
C CYS A 19 34.04 30.48 -26.74
N PRO A 20 34.11 29.42 -27.60
CA PRO A 20 35.11 28.32 -27.54
C PRO A 20 36.61 28.68 -27.64
N ASN A 21 36.97 29.96 -27.70
CA ASN A 21 38.36 30.40 -27.73
C ASN A 21 38.60 31.57 -26.75
N GLN A 22 37.65 31.86 -25.87
CA GLN A 22 37.71 32.91 -24.87
C GLN A 22 37.24 32.34 -23.54
N PRO A 23 38.15 32.24 -22.55
CA PRO A 23 37.81 31.58 -21.31
C PRO A 23 36.75 32.36 -20.52
N GLU A 24 35.81 31.63 -19.94
CA GLU A 24 34.84 32.10 -18.96
C GLU A 24 35.49 32.83 -17.77
N THR A 25 34.77 33.84 -17.25
CA THR A 25 35.08 34.54 -16.01
C THR A 25 34.07 34.20 -14.92
N TYR A 26 34.35 33.17 -14.12
CA TYR A 26 33.56 32.77 -12.96
C TYR A 26 33.38 33.88 -11.90
N ASN A 27 32.36 34.71 -12.07
CA ASN A 27 32.06 35.87 -11.23
C ASN A 27 30.63 35.85 -10.67
N GLY A 28 29.85 34.81 -10.98
CA GLY A 28 28.47 34.64 -10.54
C GLY A 28 27.43 35.15 -11.54
N ILE A 29 27.85 35.64 -12.71
CA ILE A 29 27.00 36.07 -13.82
C ILE A 29 27.26 35.06 -14.94
N LEU A 30 26.21 34.39 -15.43
CA LEU A 30 26.26 33.50 -16.60
C LEU A 30 27.44 32.49 -16.68
N ASP A 31 28.06 32.10 -15.55
CA ASP A 31 29.21 31.18 -15.37
C ASP A 31 29.14 29.81 -16.11
N LEU A 32 28.05 29.50 -16.80
CA LEU A 32 27.81 28.27 -17.54
C LEU A 32 27.73 28.49 -19.06
N ASP A 33 27.82 29.72 -19.57
CA ASP A 33 27.67 30.01 -21.00
C ASP A 33 29.00 29.96 -21.78
N GLY A 34 30.14 30.01 -21.09
CA GLY A 34 31.48 29.92 -21.67
C GLY A 34 32.05 31.26 -22.14
N CYS A 35 31.41 32.37 -21.80
CA CYS A 35 31.76 33.69 -22.30
C CYS A 35 32.05 34.67 -21.16
N PRO A 36 33.11 35.50 -21.25
CA PRO A 36 33.41 36.48 -20.22
C PRO A 36 32.34 37.59 -20.09
N ASP A 37 31.86 37.85 -18.87
CA ASP A 37 30.78 38.82 -18.57
C ASP A 37 31.21 40.28 -18.38
N ASP A 38 32.38 40.69 -18.88
CA ASP A 38 32.92 42.04 -18.68
C ASP A 38 31.99 43.17 -19.20
N TYR A 39 31.03 42.82 -20.06
CA TYR A 39 30.05 43.74 -20.64
C TYR A 39 28.79 43.92 -19.79
N ILE A 40 28.57 43.07 -18.78
CA ILE A 40 27.41 43.11 -17.89
C ILE A 40 27.76 43.99 -16.69
N SER A 41 26.99 45.06 -16.50
CA SER A 41 27.19 45.98 -15.37
C SER A 41 26.72 45.32 -14.09
N SER A 42 27.54 45.33 -13.03
CA SER A 42 27.21 44.77 -11.71
C SER A 42 26.22 45.62 -10.89
N ILE A 43 25.33 46.37 -11.55
CA ILE A 43 24.29 47.15 -10.88
C ILE A 43 23.11 46.21 -10.69
N ASP A 44 22.63 46.14 -9.46
CA ASP A 44 21.50 45.32 -9.02
C ASP A 44 20.63 46.23 -8.12
N SER A 45 19.52 46.69 -8.70
CA SER A 45 18.69 47.77 -8.16
C SER A 45 17.77 47.32 -7.03
N ASP A 46 17.28 46.08 -7.07
CA ASP A 46 16.39 45.49 -6.05
C ASP A 46 17.09 44.47 -5.13
N GLN A 47 18.36 44.15 -5.41
CA GLN A 47 19.25 43.34 -4.58
C GLN A 47 18.80 41.88 -4.45
N ASP A 48 18.27 41.31 -5.52
CA ASP A 48 17.86 39.90 -5.56
C ASP A 48 18.98 38.94 -6.02
N GLY A 49 20.09 39.49 -6.51
CA GLY A 49 21.28 38.75 -6.95
C GLY A 49 21.48 38.72 -8.46
N LEU A 50 20.54 39.22 -9.26
CA LEU A 50 20.68 39.38 -10.70
C LEU A 50 20.99 40.84 -11.07
N PRO A 51 22.02 41.10 -11.89
CA PRO A 51 22.25 42.45 -12.39
C PRO A 51 21.11 42.96 -13.29
N ASP A 52 20.79 44.24 -13.20
CA ASP A 52 19.73 44.94 -13.96
C ASP A 52 19.77 44.70 -15.49
N ALA A 53 20.96 44.37 -16.02
CA ALA A 53 21.17 44.12 -17.44
C ALA A 53 20.66 42.73 -17.92
N ILE A 54 20.51 41.78 -17.00
CA ILE A 54 20.04 40.41 -17.27
C ILE A 54 18.78 40.04 -16.48
N ASP A 55 18.37 40.88 -15.53
CA ASP A 55 17.12 40.77 -14.78
C ASP A 55 15.91 41.21 -15.63
N ALA A 56 14.86 40.37 -15.67
CA ALA A 56 13.61 40.69 -16.36
C ALA A 56 12.72 41.69 -15.60
N CYS A 57 12.90 41.80 -14.28
CA CYS A 57 12.21 42.72 -13.38
C CYS A 57 13.17 43.56 -12.50
N PRO A 58 13.99 44.47 -13.06
CA PRO A 58 15.09 45.21 -12.36
C PRO A 58 14.72 46.13 -11.18
N ALA A 59 13.48 46.13 -10.74
CA ALA A 59 13.01 46.95 -9.64
C ALA A 59 12.15 46.17 -8.64
N GLU A 60 11.92 44.89 -8.89
CA GLU A 60 11.10 44.02 -8.07
C GLU A 60 11.87 42.72 -7.79
N PRO A 61 12.28 42.48 -6.54
CA PRO A 61 13.17 41.37 -6.25
C PRO A 61 12.47 40.02 -6.44
N GLU A 62 13.22 39.05 -6.98
CA GLU A 62 12.81 37.66 -7.15
C GLU A 62 12.17 37.03 -5.88
N THR A 63 11.18 36.17 -6.11
CA THR A 63 10.56 35.33 -5.10
C THR A 63 10.87 33.86 -5.36
N TYR A 64 11.96 33.36 -4.77
CA TYR A 64 12.37 31.95 -4.82
C TYR A 64 11.27 30.97 -4.35
N ASN A 65 10.49 30.47 -5.30
CA ASN A 65 9.31 29.63 -5.06
C ASN A 65 9.29 28.35 -5.93
N LYS A 66 10.39 28.07 -6.64
CA LYS A 66 10.60 26.96 -7.58
C LYS A 66 9.88 27.11 -8.91
N TYR A 67 9.56 28.33 -9.30
CA TYR A 67 8.94 28.63 -10.58
C TYR A 67 9.61 29.86 -11.17
N GLN A 68 10.36 29.62 -12.24
CA GLN A 68 11.15 30.62 -12.97
C GLN A 68 12.12 31.44 -12.08
N ASP A 69 12.60 30.88 -10.98
CA ASP A 69 13.55 31.50 -10.02
C ASP A 69 14.88 32.02 -10.62
N ASP A 70 15.11 31.91 -11.94
CA ASP A 70 16.32 32.35 -12.64
C ASP A 70 16.09 33.63 -13.48
N ASP A 71 14.86 34.19 -13.54
CA ASP A 71 14.53 35.34 -14.39
C ASP A 71 14.52 36.70 -13.67
N GLY A 72 14.57 36.70 -12.34
CA GLY A 72 14.61 37.92 -11.51
C GLY A 72 13.23 38.51 -11.21
N CYS A 73 12.16 37.84 -11.62
CA CYS A 73 10.81 38.35 -11.45
C CYS A 73 10.07 37.68 -10.29
N PRO A 74 9.33 38.45 -9.46
CA PRO A 74 8.51 37.87 -8.40
C PRO A 74 7.32 37.11 -8.96
N ASP A 75 7.52 35.81 -9.15
CA ASP A 75 6.47 34.93 -9.64
C ASP A 75 5.57 34.40 -8.52
N THR A 76 4.40 33.89 -8.92
CA THR A 76 3.48 33.21 -7.99
C THR A 76 3.09 31.85 -8.52
N VAL A 77 3.53 30.80 -7.83
CA VAL A 77 2.91 29.48 -7.96
C VAL A 77 1.55 29.52 -7.28
N THR A 78 0.51 29.83 -8.06
CA THR A 78 -0.84 29.44 -7.63
C THR A 78 -0.81 27.93 -7.60
N SER A 79 -0.76 27.33 -6.42
CA SER A 79 -0.90 25.89 -6.28
C SER A 79 -2.27 25.52 -6.83
N THR A 80 -2.31 25.26 -8.13
CA THR A 80 -3.24 24.29 -8.66
C THR A 80 -2.72 22.95 -8.15
N ALA A 81 -2.91 22.73 -6.84
CA ALA A 81 -3.10 21.41 -6.30
C ALA A 81 -4.05 20.77 -7.29
N SER A 82 -3.54 19.80 -8.05
CA SER A 82 -4.27 19.08 -9.06
C SER A 82 -5.66 18.83 -8.50
N SER A 83 -6.71 19.39 -9.10
CA SER A 83 -8.10 19.21 -8.67
C SER A 83 -8.58 17.78 -8.95
N TYR A 84 -7.63 16.85 -9.02
CA TYR A 84 -7.85 15.43 -9.16
C TYR A 84 -8.37 14.94 -7.82
N GLN A 85 -9.69 14.83 -7.74
CA GLN A 85 -10.36 14.08 -6.70
C GLN A 85 -10.22 12.60 -7.05
N PHE A 86 -9.79 11.79 -6.07
CA PHE A 86 -9.78 10.36 -6.25
C PHE A 86 -11.22 9.84 -6.41
N PRO A 87 -11.42 8.74 -7.17
CA PRO A 87 -12.72 8.10 -7.27
C PRO A 87 -13.27 7.68 -5.90
N ASP A 88 -14.56 7.91 -5.72
CA ASP A 88 -15.39 7.58 -4.55
C ASP A 88 -16.76 7.23 -5.15
N ALA A 89 -17.03 5.93 -5.26
CA ALA A 89 -18.09 5.36 -6.09
C ALA A 89 -19.48 5.52 -5.47
N ASP A 90 -19.59 5.50 -4.14
CA ASP A 90 -20.83 5.68 -3.41
C ASP A 90 -20.97 7.06 -2.75
N GLY A 91 -19.89 7.85 -2.73
CA GLY A 91 -19.88 9.24 -2.30
C GLY A 91 -19.85 9.42 -0.79
N ASP A 92 -19.35 8.42 -0.04
CA ASP A 92 -19.30 8.46 1.41
C ASP A 92 -18.10 9.24 1.96
N GLY A 93 -17.15 9.63 1.11
CA GLY A 93 -15.96 10.40 1.48
C GLY A 93 -14.71 9.54 1.76
N ILE A 94 -14.78 8.23 1.57
CA ILE A 94 -13.65 7.30 1.59
C ILE A 94 -13.34 6.96 0.13
N ASP A 95 -12.09 7.23 -0.30
CA ASP A 95 -11.69 6.92 -1.67
C ASP A 95 -11.83 5.41 -1.96
N ASP A 96 -12.20 5.03 -3.20
CA ASP A 96 -12.33 3.63 -3.69
C ASP A 96 -11.11 2.72 -3.39
N ARG A 97 -9.95 3.31 -3.06
CA ARG A 97 -8.72 2.58 -2.72
C ARG A 97 -8.68 2.11 -1.28
N TRP A 98 -9.47 2.74 -0.41
CA TRP A 98 -9.57 2.50 1.03
C TRP A 98 -10.96 2.01 1.44
N ASP A 99 -11.93 2.14 0.54
CA ASP A 99 -13.27 1.61 0.69
C ASP A 99 -13.33 0.10 0.39
N GLN A 100 -13.75 -0.69 1.38
CA GLN A 100 -13.97 -2.13 1.30
C GLN A 100 -15.33 -2.47 0.66
N CYS A 101 -16.28 -1.53 0.66
CA CYS A 101 -17.63 -1.65 0.18
C CYS A 101 -17.97 -0.58 -0.89
N LEU A 102 -17.31 -0.66 -2.05
CA LEU A 102 -17.42 0.26 -3.21
C LEU A 102 -18.82 0.74 -3.67
N ASP A 103 -19.91 0.14 -3.21
CA ASP A 103 -21.27 0.52 -3.55
C ASP A 103 -22.18 0.78 -2.34
N GLN A 104 -21.62 0.83 -1.13
CA GLN A 104 -22.37 1.00 0.10
C GLN A 104 -21.75 2.07 1.01
N ALA A 105 -22.39 3.24 1.01
CA ALA A 105 -21.88 4.36 1.78
C ALA A 105 -21.77 4.05 3.29
N GLU A 106 -20.63 4.40 3.87
CA GLU A 106 -20.36 4.43 5.30
C GLU A 106 -21.44 5.21 6.07
N ASN A 107 -21.83 4.68 7.24
CA ASN A 107 -22.87 5.26 8.09
C ASN A 107 -22.33 6.07 9.29
N TYR A 108 -21.00 6.18 9.43
CA TYR A 108 -20.29 7.06 10.36
C TYR A 108 -20.86 7.02 11.79
N ASN A 109 -20.88 5.83 12.39
CA ASN A 109 -21.50 5.56 13.68
C ASN A 109 -20.49 5.41 14.84
N ASN A 110 -19.23 5.81 14.63
CA ASN A 110 -18.08 5.66 15.53
C ASN A 110 -17.57 4.21 15.67
N TYR A 111 -17.96 3.32 14.77
CA TYR A 111 -17.45 1.96 14.72
C TYR A 111 -17.00 1.67 13.30
N LEU A 112 -15.68 1.49 13.16
CA LEU A 112 -15.02 1.16 11.89
C LEU A 112 -15.25 2.13 10.71
N ASP A 113 -15.67 3.37 10.99
CA ASP A 113 -15.85 4.51 10.04
C ASP A 113 -14.69 4.85 9.06
N TRP A 114 -13.61 4.08 9.02
CA TRP A 114 -12.46 4.27 8.12
C TRP A 114 -12.40 3.24 6.99
N ASP A 115 -13.26 2.22 7.01
CA ASP A 115 -13.18 1.07 6.11
C ASP A 115 -14.17 1.13 4.93
N GLY A 116 -15.06 2.13 4.89
CA GLY A 116 -16.00 2.37 3.79
C GLY A 116 -17.22 1.47 3.81
N CYS A 117 -17.42 0.66 4.86
CA CYS A 117 -18.53 -0.27 4.93
C CYS A 117 -19.54 0.14 6.01
N PRO A 118 -20.85 0.11 5.72
CA PRO A 118 -21.86 0.44 6.72
C PRO A 118 -21.88 -0.61 7.84
N ASP A 119 -21.23 -0.30 8.94
CA ASP A 119 -21.16 -1.21 10.07
C ASP A 119 -22.32 -1.04 11.06
N ILE A 120 -22.50 -2.05 11.90
CA ILE A 120 -23.35 -1.96 13.08
C ILE A 120 -22.46 -1.80 14.31
N THR A 121 -22.72 -0.79 15.13
CA THR A 121 -22.04 -0.69 16.43
C THR A 121 -22.33 -1.98 17.22
N PRO A 122 -21.30 -2.69 17.72
CA PRO A 122 -21.54 -3.79 18.64
C PRO A 122 -22.39 -3.26 19.81
N PRO A 123 -23.34 -4.05 20.34
CA PRO A 123 -24.16 -3.63 21.45
C PRO A 123 -23.23 -3.11 22.54
N ASP A 124 -23.52 -1.88 22.97
CA ASP A 124 -22.75 -1.25 24.02
C ASP A 124 -22.65 -2.20 25.23
N SER A 125 -21.53 -2.18 25.93
CA SER A 125 -21.41 -2.86 27.23
C SER A 125 -22.24 -2.14 28.30
N SER A 126 -23.36 -1.49 27.94
CA SER A 126 -24.13 -0.55 28.76
C SER A 126 -25.65 -0.71 28.64
N GLY A 127 -26.13 -1.87 28.18
CA GLY A 127 -27.56 -2.10 28.05
C GLY A 127 -27.98 -3.55 28.14
N ASN A 128 -27.83 -4.15 29.33
CA ASN A 128 -28.22 -5.53 29.66
C ASN A 128 -27.35 -6.60 28.96
N VAL A 129 -26.15 -6.81 29.51
CA VAL A 129 -25.39 -8.04 29.22
C VAL A 129 -26.20 -9.18 29.81
N LEU A 130 -26.83 -9.97 28.94
CA LEU A 130 -27.43 -11.23 29.35
C LEU A 130 -26.29 -12.11 29.88
N PRO A 131 -26.50 -12.88 30.97
CA PRO A 131 -25.50 -13.81 31.47
C PRO A 131 -25.04 -14.74 30.33
N ASP A 132 -23.72 -14.93 30.23
CA ASP A 132 -23.04 -15.81 29.29
C ASP A 132 -21.88 -16.41 30.09
N ALA A 133 -22.02 -17.66 30.52
CA ALA A 133 -21.15 -18.24 31.55
C ALA A 133 -19.88 -18.91 31.01
N ASP A 134 -19.81 -19.23 29.72
CA ASP A 134 -18.62 -19.75 29.04
C ASP A 134 -17.99 -18.77 28.03
N GLU A 135 -18.58 -17.58 27.89
CA GLU A 135 -18.08 -16.44 27.13
C GLU A 135 -17.94 -16.74 25.62
N ASP A 136 -18.83 -17.58 25.08
CA ASP A 136 -18.83 -17.94 23.66
C ASP A 136 -19.61 -16.95 22.76
N GLY A 137 -20.31 -15.99 23.39
CA GLY A 137 -21.09 -14.95 22.73
C GLY A 137 -22.58 -15.26 22.58
N ILE A 138 -23.06 -16.40 23.06
CA ILE A 138 -24.47 -16.80 23.12
C ILE A 138 -24.95 -16.66 24.58
N PRO A 139 -26.04 -15.91 24.85
CA PRO A 139 -26.58 -15.80 26.20
C PRO A 139 -27.03 -17.13 26.82
N ASP A 140 -26.85 -17.34 28.12
CA ASP A 140 -27.28 -18.51 28.91
C ASP A 140 -28.75 -18.91 28.68
N GLU A 141 -29.62 -17.96 28.28
CA GLU A 141 -31.04 -18.21 28.00
C GLU A 141 -31.32 -18.76 26.59
N ASP A 142 -30.41 -18.51 25.66
CA ASP A 142 -30.45 -18.94 24.26
C ASP A 142 -29.41 -20.05 23.95
N ASP A 143 -28.55 -20.37 24.91
CA ASP A 143 -27.50 -21.38 24.85
C ASP A 143 -28.01 -22.77 25.32
N ALA A 144 -27.85 -23.81 24.48
CA ALA A 144 -28.19 -25.18 24.82
C ALA A 144 -27.17 -25.86 25.75
N CYS A 145 -25.93 -25.36 25.78
CA CYS A 145 -24.84 -25.77 26.64
C CYS A 145 -24.19 -24.59 27.42
N PRO A 146 -24.88 -23.92 28.37
CA PRO A 146 -24.47 -22.66 29.06
C PRO A 146 -23.17 -22.64 29.88
N THR A 147 -22.30 -23.64 29.75
CA THR A 147 -21.03 -23.75 30.50
C THR A 147 -19.92 -24.39 29.67
N ALA A 148 -20.21 -24.74 28.41
CA ALA A 148 -19.29 -25.35 27.48
C ALA A 148 -19.33 -24.54 26.18
N PRO A 149 -18.24 -23.82 25.85
CA PRO A 149 -18.27 -22.85 24.78
C PRO A 149 -18.45 -23.50 23.41
N GLU A 150 -19.23 -22.85 22.55
CA GLU A 150 -19.43 -23.18 21.15
C GLU A 150 -18.11 -23.34 20.36
N THR A 151 -18.13 -24.26 19.41
CA THR A 151 -17.10 -24.45 18.40
C THR A 151 -17.50 -23.84 17.07
N TRP A 152 -16.96 -22.65 16.77
CA TRP A 152 -17.16 -21.94 15.51
C TRP A 152 -16.52 -22.65 14.30
N ASN A 153 -17.15 -23.72 13.82
CA ASN A 153 -16.64 -24.64 12.82
C ASN A 153 -17.53 -24.71 11.55
N LYS A 154 -18.59 -23.89 11.46
CA LYS A 154 -19.60 -23.85 10.37
C LYS A 154 -20.60 -24.99 10.40
N PHE A 155 -20.62 -25.77 11.46
CA PHE A 155 -21.67 -26.73 11.79
C PHE A 155 -22.30 -26.25 13.08
N ASP A 156 -23.64 -26.20 13.10
CA ASP A 156 -24.51 -25.79 14.21
C ASP A 156 -24.04 -24.64 15.15
N ASP A 157 -23.19 -23.70 14.69
CA ASP A 157 -22.57 -22.53 15.39
C ASP A 157 -23.51 -21.54 16.12
N LYS A 158 -24.80 -21.85 16.27
CA LYS A 158 -25.81 -21.00 16.90
C LYS A 158 -26.54 -21.72 18.02
N ASP A 159 -26.22 -22.97 18.31
CA ASP A 159 -26.87 -23.72 19.38
C ASP A 159 -26.16 -23.58 20.74
N GLY A 160 -24.93 -23.04 20.75
CA GLY A 160 -24.16 -22.78 21.97
C GLY A 160 -23.45 -24.03 22.48
N CYS A 161 -23.45 -25.12 21.71
CA CYS A 161 -22.89 -26.39 22.11
C CYS A 161 -21.65 -26.72 21.29
N PRO A 162 -20.54 -27.14 21.93
CA PRO A 162 -19.39 -27.61 21.19
C PRO A 162 -19.76 -28.85 20.37
N ASP A 163 -19.58 -28.74 19.08
CA ASP A 163 -19.89 -29.77 18.11
C ASP A 163 -18.68 -30.08 17.20
N GLN A 164 -18.90 -30.99 16.26
CA GLN A 164 -17.93 -31.32 15.24
C GLN A 164 -18.63 -31.48 13.91
N ILE A 165 -18.06 -30.88 12.86
CA ILE A 165 -18.54 -31.02 11.48
C ILE A 165 -18.73 -32.51 11.12
N PRO A 166 -19.94 -32.95 10.73
CA PRO A 166 -20.19 -34.29 10.24
C PRO A 166 -19.35 -34.53 8.98
N GLY A 167 -18.29 -35.32 9.12
CA GLY A 167 -17.32 -35.59 8.04
C GLY A 167 -15.88 -35.21 8.38
N GLN A 168 -15.62 -34.46 9.47
CA GLN A 168 -14.26 -34.25 10.00
C GLN A 168 -13.95 -35.13 11.22
N ALA A 169 -14.95 -35.82 11.78
CA ALA A 169 -14.75 -36.76 12.89
C ALA A 169 -13.92 -38.02 12.54
N ARG A 170 -13.59 -38.24 11.27
CA ARG A 170 -12.57 -39.19 10.82
C ARG A 170 -11.97 -38.65 9.52
N GLU A 171 -10.81 -38.01 9.61
CA GLU A 171 -9.81 -38.26 8.57
C GLU A 171 -9.68 -39.78 8.50
N ILE A 172 -10.21 -40.35 7.42
CA ILE A 172 -10.05 -41.76 7.15
C ILE A 172 -8.59 -41.91 6.73
N HIS A 173 -7.74 -42.11 7.74
CA HIS A 173 -6.31 -42.27 7.55
C HIS A 173 -6.12 -43.57 6.77
N ASP A 174 -5.42 -43.45 5.65
CA ASP A 174 -5.03 -44.52 4.74
C ASP A 174 -3.55 -44.23 4.44
N LEU A 175 -2.69 -44.79 5.29
CA LEU A 175 -1.29 -44.41 5.42
C LEU A 175 -0.44 -44.89 4.24
N ASP A 176 -0.76 -46.04 3.66
CA ASP A 176 -0.07 -46.61 2.50
C ASP A 176 -0.83 -46.44 1.17
N GLN A 177 -2.04 -45.88 1.22
CA GLN A 177 -2.84 -45.42 0.07
C GLN A 177 -3.29 -46.54 -0.86
N ASP A 178 -3.58 -47.71 -0.29
CA ASP A 178 -4.11 -48.84 -1.04
C ASP A 178 -5.66 -48.79 -1.17
N GLY A 179 -6.32 -47.90 -0.43
CA GLY A 179 -7.77 -47.69 -0.45
C GLY A 179 -8.52 -48.41 0.66
N VAL A 180 -7.83 -49.15 1.52
CA VAL A 180 -8.30 -49.61 2.83
C VAL A 180 -7.83 -48.60 3.87
N ILE A 181 -8.69 -48.28 4.84
CA ILE A 181 -8.37 -47.26 5.84
C ILE A 181 -7.68 -47.94 7.02
N ASP A 182 -6.72 -47.28 7.68
CA ASP A 182 -5.88 -47.79 8.77
C ASP A 182 -6.64 -48.55 9.88
N GLU A 183 -7.91 -48.21 10.11
CA GLU A 183 -8.75 -48.88 11.10
C GLU A 183 -9.36 -50.22 10.66
N TYR A 184 -9.41 -50.44 9.35
CA TYR A 184 -9.86 -51.67 8.71
C TYR A 184 -8.72 -52.39 7.96
N ASP A 185 -7.54 -51.79 7.92
CA ASP A 185 -6.33 -52.32 7.34
C ASP A 185 -5.54 -53.14 8.39
N MET A 186 -5.28 -54.41 8.07
CA MET A 186 -4.50 -55.32 8.90
C MET A 186 -2.98 -55.07 8.79
N CYS A 187 -2.53 -54.38 7.74
CA CYS A 187 -1.15 -53.99 7.47
C CYS A 187 -1.02 -52.50 7.10
N PRO A 188 -1.30 -51.53 8.01
CA PRO A 188 -1.40 -50.08 7.72
C PRO A 188 -0.17 -49.36 7.15
N ASN A 189 0.92 -50.05 6.82
CA ASN A 189 2.11 -49.45 6.22
C ASN A 189 2.55 -50.15 4.93
N ASP A 190 1.86 -51.21 4.54
CA ASP A 190 2.22 -52.09 3.44
C ASP A 190 0.99 -52.25 2.53
N ALA A 191 0.98 -51.49 1.43
CA ALA A 191 -0.14 -51.48 0.49
C ALA A 191 -0.49 -52.86 -0.08
N GLU A 192 -1.79 -53.16 -0.12
CA GLU A 192 -2.41 -54.31 -0.76
C GLU A 192 -1.99 -54.48 -2.23
N ASP A 193 -1.78 -55.72 -2.67
CA ASP A 193 -1.31 -56.03 -4.03
C ASP A 193 -2.42 -56.44 -5.02
N PHE A 194 -3.67 -56.52 -4.55
CA PHE A 194 -4.89 -56.75 -5.33
C PHE A 194 -4.77 -57.94 -6.31
N ASP A 195 -4.32 -59.08 -5.80
CA ASP A 195 -4.03 -60.28 -6.58
C ASP A 195 -5.23 -61.23 -6.74
N GLY A 196 -6.35 -60.93 -6.05
CA GLY A 196 -7.58 -61.72 -6.04
C GLY A 196 -7.71 -62.69 -4.87
N VAL A 197 -6.73 -62.72 -3.97
CA VAL A 197 -6.79 -63.36 -2.65
C VAL A 197 -6.91 -62.24 -1.62
N ASP A 198 -7.79 -62.43 -0.64
CA ASP A 198 -7.99 -61.58 0.55
C ASP A 198 -7.88 -60.03 0.40
N ASP A 199 -8.11 -59.47 -0.81
CA ASP A 199 -8.01 -58.05 -1.24
C ASP A 199 -8.80 -57.00 -0.40
N ALA A 200 -9.51 -57.43 0.64
CA ALA A 200 -10.31 -56.59 1.53
C ALA A 200 -9.70 -56.40 2.92
N ASP A 201 -8.58 -57.06 3.23
CA ASP A 201 -7.93 -56.96 4.55
C ASP A 201 -6.76 -55.95 4.61
N GLY A 202 -6.34 -55.40 3.47
CA GLY A 202 -5.29 -54.38 3.37
C GLY A 202 -3.87 -54.92 3.53
N CYS A 203 -3.67 -56.24 3.45
CA CYS A 203 -2.37 -56.88 3.61
C CYS A 203 -1.90 -57.60 2.34
N PRO A 204 -0.69 -57.30 1.81
CA PRO A 204 -0.17 -57.99 0.63
C PRO A 204 -0.03 -59.50 0.87
N ASP A 205 -0.64 -60.27 -0.01
CA ASP A 205 -0.65 -61.73 0.04
C ASP A 205 0.67 -62.32 -0.51
N ASN A 206 1.29 -63.24 0.24
CA ASN A 206 2.58 -63.88 -0.13
C ASN A 206 2.44 -65.34 -0.58
#